data_AF-A0A3R5ZAZ0-F1
#
_entry.id   AF-A0A3R5ZAZ0-F1
#
_cell.length_a   1.000
_cell.length_b   1.000
_cell.length_c   1.000
_cell.angle_alpha   90.00
_cell.angle_beta   90.00
_cell.angle_gamma   90.00
#
_symmetry.space_group_name_H-M   'P 1'
#
loop_
_entity.id
_entity.type
_entity.pdbx_description
1 polymer ?
#
loop_
_entity_poly.entity_id
_entity_poly.type
_entity_poly.pdbx_seq_one_letter_code
_entity_poly.pdbx_strand_id
1 'polypeptide(L)'
;MQPPEELVLCGASAYNQKFYINENFKNLPDEIKNQLKVMCVLFCADIGGILQLVFDEEGNLEFRTACNEDDLLYDDIGSGLKIKELRQKNEDLLRGLELYYKVIFDKLEE
;
A
#
# COMPACT_ATOMS: atom_id res chain seq x y z
N MET A 1 -4.04 14.45 20.82
CA MET A 1 -3.79 14.00 19.44
C MET A 1 -4.61 12.76 19.26
N GLN A 2 -5.64 12.82 18.41
CA GLN A 2 -6.34 11.62 17.97
C GLN A 2 -5.32 10.81 17.15
N PRO A 3 -5.28 9.47 17.26
CA PRO A 3 -4.53 8.70 16.28
C PRO A 3 -5.09 9.08 14.90
N PRO A 4 -4.26 9.23 13.86
CA PRO A 4 -4.84 9.31 12.52
C PRO A 4 -5.68 8.05 12.33
N GLU A 5 -6.94 8.20 11.94
CA GLU A 5 -7.91 7.12 11.67
C GLU A 5 -7.34 6.05 10.70
N GLU A 6 -6.23 6.36 10.02
CA GLU A 6 -5.63 5.51 9.01
C GLU A 6 -4.10 5.49 9.10
N LEU A 7 -3.50 4.31 8.95
CA LEU A 7 -2.05 4.13 9.02
C LEU A 7 -1.45 3.66 7.69
N VAL A 8 -0.62 4.50 7.08
CA VAL A 8 0.08 4.16 5.83
C VAL A 8 1.10 3.04 6.10
N LEU A 9 1.04 1.95 5.33
CA LEU A 9 2.03 0.85 5.36
C LEU A 9 3.25 1.19 4.50
N CYS A 10 3.03 1.46 3.22
CA CYS A 10 4.07 1.76 2.24
C CYS A 10 3.49 2.53 1.05
N GLY A 11 4.36 3.11 0.24
CA GLY A 11 3.94 3.73 -1.01
C GLY A 11 5.05 3.83 -2.04
N ALA A 12 4.67 3.93 -3.31
CA ALA A 12 5.55 4.24 -4.42
C ALA A 12 4.99 5.39 -5.26
N SER A 13 5.88 6.11 -5.93
CA SER A 13 5.53 7.18 -6.85
C SER A 13 6.27 6.99 -8.17
N ALA A 14 5.53 7.00 -9.27
CA ALA A 14 6.08 7.04 -10.63
C ALA A 14 6.85 8.35 -10.88
N TYR A 15 6.32 9.48 -10.36
CA TYR A 15 6.89 10.81 -10.55
C TYR A 15 8.30 10.95 -9.99
N ASN A 16 8.50 10.47 -8.76
CA ASN A 16 9.78 10.58 -8.07
C ASN A 16 10.61 9.30 -8.10
N GLN A 17 10.06 8.21 -8.69
CA GLN A 17 10.67 6.88 -8.75
C GLN A 17 11.16 6.38 -7.38
N LYS A 18 10.40 6.70 -6.33
CA LYS A 18 10.73 6.36 -4.94
C LYS A 18 9.69 5.41 -4.38
N PHE A 19 10.18 4.45 -3.59
CA PHE A 19 9.40 3.60 -2.71
C PHE A 19 9.79 3.90 -1.26
N TYR A 20 8.81 3.91 -0.37
CA TYR A 20 9.04 4.03 1.07
C TYR A 20 8.15 3.04 1.83
N ILE A 21 8.60 2.69 3.02
CA ILE A 21 7.83 1.94 4.01
C ILE A 21 7.74 2.78 5.27
N ASN A 22 6.58 2.76 5.93
CA ASN A 22 6.38 3.50 7.17
C ASN A 22 7.23 2.87 8.29
N GLU A 23 7.82 3.71 9.14
CA GLU A 23 8.71 3.30 10.23
C GLU A 23 8.05 2.34 11.22
N ASN A 24 6.72 2.44 11.39
CA ASN A 24 5.94 1.51 12.21
C ASN A 24 6.04 0.06 11.73
N PHE A 25 6.36 -0.15 10.44
CA PHE A 25 6.49 -1.45 9.79
C PHE A 25 7.95 -1.80 9.44
N LYS A 26 8.93 -1.09 10.02
CA LYS A 26 10.35 -1.39 9.79
C LYS A 26 10.77 -2.80 10.22
N ASN A 27 10.00 -3.42 11.12
CA ASN A 27 10.26 -4.76 11.63
C ASN A 27 9.69 -5.88 10.73
N LEU A 28 9.00 -5.53 9.63
CA LEU A 28 8.55 -6.53 8.68
C LEU A 28 9.76 -7.29 8.08
N PRO A 29 9.62 -8.60 7.79
CA PRO A 29 10.66 -9.36 7.12
C PRO A 29 11.06 -8.72 5.78
N ASP A 30 12.33 -8.76 5.43
CA ASP A 30 12.82 -8.14 4.18
C ASP A 30 12.17 -8.73 2.93
N GLU A 31 11.79 -10.01 2.97
CA GLU A 31 11.03 -10.65 1.90
C GLU A 31 9.67 -9.98 1.68
N ILE A 32 8.94 -9.69 2.76
CA ILE A 32 7.64 -9.00 2.71
C ILE A 32 7.81 -7.57 2.20
N LYS A 33 8.84 -6.86 2.69
CA LYS A 33 9.17 -5.50 2.22
C LYS A 33 9.50 -5.48 0.73
N ASN A 34 10.22 -6.48 0.25
CA ASN A 34 10.57 -6.61 -1.17
C ASN A 34 9.33 -6.91 -2.02
N GLN A 35 8.42 -7.79 -1.57
CA GLN A 35 7.15 -8.04 -2.26
C GLN A 35 6.30 -6.77 -2.36
N LEU A 36 6.15 -6.03 -1.25
CA LEU A 36 5.47 -4.73 -1.22
C LEU A 36 6.09 -3.73 -2.21
N LYS A 37 7.42 -3.65 -2.22
CA LYS A 37 8.15 -2.77 -3.15
C LYS A 37 7.90 -3.17 -4.60
N VAL A 38 8.05 -4.44 -4.94
CA VAL A 38 7.83 -4.94 -6.30
C VAL A 38 6.39 -4.63 -6.74
N MET A 39 5.40 -4.93 -5.91
CA MET A 39 4.00 -4.62 -6.20
C MET A 39 3.76 -3.13 -6.46
N CYS A 40 4.24 -2.24 -5.57
CA CYS A 40 3.99 -0.81 -5.71
C CYS A 40 4.70 -0.20 -6.92
N VAL A 41 5.94 -0.62 -7.17
CA VAL A 41 6.74 -0.14 -8.30
C VAL A 41 6.16 -0.65 -9.62
N LEU A 42 5.72 -1.91 -9.69
CA LEU A 42 5.07 -2.47 -10.89
C LEU A 42 3.80 -1.69 -11.22
N PHE A 43 2.96 -1.40 -10.22
CA PHE A 43 1.77 -0.57 -10.43
C PHE A 43 2.13 0.79 -11.03
N CYS A 44 3.08 1.50 -10.41
CA CYS A 44 3.50 2.82 -10.86
C CYS A 44 4.15 2.79 -12.26
N ALA A 45 4.79 1.68 -12.63
CA ALA A 45 5.40 1.50 -13.95
C ALA A 45 4.36 1.22 -15.04
N ASP A 46 3.31 0.46 -14.74
CA ASP A 46 2.23 0.15 -15.68
C ASP A 46 1.21 1.30 -15.84
N ILE A 47 0.83 1.94 -14.72
CA ILE A 47 -0.29 2.90 -14.66
C ILE A 47 0.18 4.35 -14.52
N GLY A 48 1.35 4.59 -13.93
CA GLY A 48 1.77 5.91 -13.49
C GLY A 48 1.26 6.27 -12.09
N GLY A 49 1.27 7.56 -11.77
CA GLY A 49 0.74 8.06 -10.49
C GLY A 49 1.53 7.66 -9.25
N ILE A 50 0.80 7.63 -8.13
CA ILE A 50 1.25 7.24 -6.80
C ILE A 50 0.35 6.12 -6.33
N LEU A 51 0.93 5.07 -5.76
CA LEU A 51 0.21 4.02 -5.05
C LEU A 51 0.64 4.00 -3.59
N GLN A 52 -0.32 3.96 -2.68
CA GLN A 52 -0.13 3.78 -1.26
C GLN A 52 -0.98 2.62 -0.77
N LEU A 53 -0.42 1.84 0.15
CA LEU A 53 -1.16 0.85 0.92
C LEU A 53 -1.38 1.42 2.33
N VAL A 54 -2.63 1.42 2.77
CA VAL A 54 -3.06 2.08 4.01
C VAL A 54 -3.97 1.14 4.78
N PHE A 55 -3.77 1.03 6.10
CA PHE A 55 -4.70 0.35 6.99
C PHE A 55 -5.79 1.31 7.42
N ASP A 56 -7.05 0.89 7.30
CA ASP A 56 -8.20 1.59 7.86
C ASP A 56 -8.33 1.34 9.39
N GLU A 57 -9.32 1.97 10.01
CA GLU A 57 -9.61 1.85 11.45
C GLU A 57 -9.92 0.40 11.91
N GLU A 58 -10.51 -0.42 11.04
CA GLU A 58 -10.81 -1.83 11.28
C GLU A 58 -9.59 -2.74 10.99
N GLY A 59 -8.49 -2.15 10.51
CA GLY A 59 -7.25 -2.82 10.19
C GLY A 59 -7.28 -3.59 8.86
N ASN A 60 -8.19 -3.24 7.94
CA ASN A 60 -8.16 -3.79 6.59
C ASN A 60 -7.22 -2.97 5.70
N LEU A 61 -6.64 -3.64 4.69
CA LEU A 61 -5.62 -3.05 3.83
C LEU A 61 -6.24 -2.48 2.54
N GLU A 62 -6.15 -1.17 2.41
CA GLU A 62 -6.66 -0.39 1.29
C GLU A 62 -5.55 0.07 0.34
N PHE A 63 -5.86 0.00 -0.96
CA PHE A 63 -5.01 0.53 -2.03
C PHE A 63 -5.51 1.92 -2.39
N ARG A 64 -4.71 2.94 -2.09
CA ARG A 64 -4.98 4.33 -2.45
C ARG A 64 -4.11 4.73 -3.63
N THR A 65 -4.75 5.23 -4.67
CA THR A 65 -4.04 5.81 -5.81
C THR A 65 -4.25 7.30 -5.83
N ALA A 66 -3.22 8.02 -6.24
CA ALA A 66 -3.28 9.45 -6.49
C ALA A 66 -2.53 9.77 -7.77
N CYS A 67 -3.02 10.74 -8.52
CA CYS A 67 -2.37 11.28 -9.70
C CYS A 67 -2.38 12.80 -9.60
N ASN A 68 -1.46 13.46 -10.32
CA ASN A 68 -1.52 14.90 -10.47
C ASN A 68 -2.66 15.24 -11.45
N GLU A 69 -3.36 16.36 -11.24
CA GLU A 69 -4.49 16.78 -12.10
C GLU A 69 -4.11 16.98 -13.57
N ASP A 70 -2.83 17.26 -13.85
CA ASP A 70 -2.27 17.42 -15.21
C ASP A 70 -1.69 16.10 -15.79
N ASP A 71 -1.84 14.97 -15.10
CA ASP A 71 -1.20 13.71 -15.48
C ASP A 71 -1.98 12.98 -16.57
N LEU A 72 -1.82 13.43 -17.83
CA LEU A 72 -2.36 12.79 -19.03
C LEU A 72 -1.86 11.34 -19.23
N LEU A 73 -0.80 10.95 -18.51
CA LEU A 73 -0.22 9.61 -18.55
C LEU A 73 -0.89 8.64 -17.58
N TYR A 74 -1.74 9.12 -16.66
CA TYR A 74 -2.46 8.26 -15.73
C TYR A 74 -3.63 7.57 -16.40
N ASP A 75 -3.61 6.24 -16.39
CA ASP A 75 -4.69 5.42 -16.94
C ASP A 75 -5.71 5.09 -15.83
N ASP A 76 -6.75 5.92 -15.69
CA ASP A 76 -7.77 5.78 -14.63
C ASP A 76 -8.53 4.44 -14.71
N ILE A 77 -8.82 3.98 -15.93
CA ILE A 77 -9.52 2.72 -16.17
C ILE A 77 -8.63 1.52 -15.80
N GLY A 78 -7.38 1.53 -16.24
CA GLY A 78 -6.37 0.52 -15.99
C GLY A 78 -5.94 0.48 -14.54
N SER A 79 -5.95 1.62 -13.84
CA SER A 79 -5.71 1.71 -12.40
C SER A 79 -6.64 0.78 -11.62
N GLY A 80 -7.96 0.92 -11.80
CA GLY A 80 -8.95 0.09 -11.12
C GLY A 80 -8.78 -1.41 -11.43
N LEU A 81 -8.52 -1.74 -12.69
CA LEU A 81 -8.32 -3.12 -13.13
C LEU A 81 -7.03 -3.73 -12.55
N LYS A 82 -5.95 -2.96 -12.52
CA LYS A 82 -4.64 -3.36 -11.99
C LYS A 82 -4.69 -3.51 -10.47
N ILE A 83 -5.36 -2.61 -9.74
CA ILE A 83 -5.59 -2.77 -8.30
C ILE A 83 -6.30 -4.10 -8.02
N LYS A 84 -7.35 -4.41 -8.78
CA LYS A 84 -8.09 -5.66 -8.61
C LYS A 84 -7.20 -6.88 -8.88
N GLU A 85 -6.37 -6.82 -9.93
CA GLU A 85 -5.40 -7.87 -10.23
C GLU A 85 -4.37 -8.03 -9.10
N LEU A 86 -3.81 -6.94 -8.59
CA LEU A 86 -2.82 -6.95 -7.50
C LEU A 86 -3.44 -7.50 -6.22
N ARG A 87 -4.68 -7.12 -5.88
CA ARG A 87 -5.39 -7.67 -4.73
C ARG A 87 -5.55 -9.18 -4.84
N GLN A 88 -5.92 -9.70 -6.01
CA GLN A 88 -6.08 -11.14 -6.23
C GLN A 88 -4.74 -11.89 -6.21
N LYS A 89 -3.71 -11.38 -6.88
CA LYS A 89 -2.39 -12.03 -6.95
C LYS A 89 -1.66 -12.05 -5.61
N ASN A 90 -1.90 -11.06 -4.77
CA ASN A 90 -1.21 -10.88 -3.48
C ASN A 90 -2.16 -11.13 -2.29
N GLU A 91 -3.26 -11.86 -2.48
CA GLU A 91 -4.28 -12.08 -1.45
C GLU A 91 -3.66 -12.61 -0.13
N ASP A 92 -2.79 -13.62 -0.22
CA ASP A 92 -2.10 -14.20 0.94
C ASP A 92 -1.20 -13.17 1.66
N LEU A 93 -0.48 -12.35 0.90
CA LEU A 93 0.39 -11.29 1.42
C LEU A 93 -0.45 -10.23 2.15
N LEU A 94 -1.51 -9.75 1.51
CA LEU A 94 -2.39 -8.71 2.06
C LEU A 94 -3.09 -9.20 3.33
N ARG A 95 -3.63 -10.41 3.29
CA ARG A 95 -4.25 -11.05 4.47
C ARG A 95 -3.27 -11.24 5.61
N GLY A 96 -2.04 -11.65 5.30
CA GLY A 96 -0.96 -11.77 6.29
C GLY A 96 -0.61 -10.42 6.93
N LEU A 97 -0.61 -9.35 6.15
CA LEU A 97 -0.37 -7.99 6.63
C LEU A 97 -1.52 -7.46 7.49
N GLU A 98 -2.78 -7.75 7.15
CA GLU A 98 -3.95 -7.41 7.97
C GLU A 98 -3.91 -8.15 9.33
N LEU A 99 -3.59 -9.44 9.32
CA LEU A 99 -3.40 -10.20 10.56
C LEU A 99 -2.23 -9.67 11.39
N TYR A 100 -1.11 -9.33 10.74
CA TYR A 100 0.04 -8.72 11.40
C TYR A 100 -0.34 -7.39 12.06
N TYR A 101 -1.05 -6.53 11.33
CA TYR A 101 -1.52 -5.25 11.84
C TYR A 101 -2.41 -5.45 13.07
N LYS A 102 -3.42 -6.32 12.97
CA LYS A 102 -4.29 -6.66 14.10
C LYS A 102 -3.47 -7.15 15.29
N VAL A 103 -2.57 -8.12 15.14
CA VAL A 103 -1.78 -8.63 16.28
C VAL A 103 -0.85 -7.60 16.92
N ILE A 104 -0.26 -6.69 16.12
CA ILE A 104 0.69 -5.68 16.63
C ILE A 104 -0.04 -4.50 17.28
N PHE A 105 -1.20 -4.11 16.75
CA PHE A 105 -1.93 -2.93 17.20
C PHE A 105 -3.09 -3.24 18.17
N ASP A 106 -3.69 -4.44 18.14
CA ASP A 106 -4.64 -4.94 19.15
C ASP A 106 -3.95 -5.09 20.52
N LYS A 107 -2.66 -5.47 20.52
CA LYS A 107 -1.83 -5.51 21.73
C LYS A 107 -1.52 -4.14 22.36
N LEU A 108 -1.94 -3.03 21.76
CA LEU A 108 -1.77 -1.69 22.33
C LEU A 108 -2.97 -1.25 23.19
N GLU A 109 -4.05 -2.05 23.24
CA GLU A 109 -5.24 -1.78 24.08
C GLU A 109 -5.23 -2.48 25.45
N GLU A 110 -4.17 -3.24 25.81
CA GLU A 110 -3.96 -3.82 27.15
C GLU A 110 -3.00 -3.01 28.04
#